data_AF-A0A9X3JVR1-F1
#
_entry.id   AF-A0A9X3JVR1-F1
#
_cell.length_a   1.000
_cell.length_b   1.000
_cell.length_c   1.000
_cell.angle_alpha   90.00
_cell.angle_beta   90.00
_cell.angle_gamma   90.00
#
_symmetry.space_group_name_H-M   'P 1'
#
loop_
_entity.id
_entity.type
_entity.pdbx_description
1 polymer ?
#
loop_
_entity_poly.entity_id
_entity_poly.type
_entity_poly.pdbx_seq_one_letter_code
_entity_poly.pdbx_strand_id
1 'polypeptide(L)'
;MLVIVCYDVSTETAPGRRRLRRVAKVCESTGQRVQKSVFECKVELSGFEELERKLLAEIEPTQDCLRLYRVPDVRGAEVREHGHFKAVDFDGPLVL
;
A
#
# COMPACT_ATOMS: atom_id res chain seq x y z
N MET A 1 -9.37 -8.88 4.85
CA MET A 1 -8.26 -8.53 5.78
C MET A 1 -7.55 -7.26 5.32
N LEU A 2 -6.90 -6.55 6.24
CA LEU A 2 -6.10 -5.37 5.93
C LEU A 2 -4.63 -5.77 5.70
N VAL A 3 -4.00 -5.22 4.67
CA VAL A 3 -2.59 -5.43 4.35
C VAL A 3 -1.90 -4.08 4.22
N ILE A 4 -0.91 -3.83 5.07
CA ILE A 4 -0.05 -2.65 4.95
C ILE A 4 1.12 -3.01 4.05
N VAL A 5 1.24 -2.32 2.92
CA VAL A 5 2.33 -2.48 1.97
C VAL A 5 3.29 -1.31 2.16
N CYS A 6 4.47 -1.59 2.69
CA CYS A 6 5.56 -0.61 2.81
C CYS A 6 6.58 -0.87 1.71
N TYR A 7 6.81 0.12 0.86
CA TYR A 7 7.74 0.02 -0.26
C TYR A 7 8.88 1.02 -0.09
N ASP A 8 10.08 0.50 0.14
CA ASP A 8 11.31 1.29 0.13
C ASP A 8 11.91 1.24 -1.27
N VAL A 9 11.96 2.41 -1.90
CA VAL A 9 12.42 2.61 -3.27
C VAL A 9 13.06 3.99 -3.40
N SER A 10 14.24 4.04 -4.02
CA SER A 10 14.85 5.33 -4.34
C SER A 10 14.01 6.07 -5.38
N THR A 11 13.56 7.28 -5.05
CA THR A 11 12.81 8.13 -5.99
C THR A 11 13.66 9.21 -6.66
N GLU A 12 14.98 9.19 -6.45
CA GLU A 12 15.91 10.16 -7.03
C GLU A 12 16.08 9.95 -8.53
N THR A 13 16.02 8.69 -8.97
CA THR A 13 16.16 8.32 -10.37
C THR A 13 14.80 8.16 -11.06
N ALA A 14 14.77 8.40 -12.38
CA ALA A 14 13.55 8.20 -13.16
C ALA A 14 13.02 6.75 -13.14
N PRO A 15 13.87 5.69 -13.17
CA PRO A 15 13.44 4.31 -13.01
C PRO A 15 12.74 4.05 -11.66
N GLY A 16 13.31 4.50 -10.54
CA GLY A 16 12.70 4.29 -9.23
C GLY A 16 11.35 5.02 -9.08
N ARG A 17 11.22 6.24 -9.62
CA ARG A 17 9.90 6.91 -9.72
C ARG A 17 8.90 6.14 -10.60
N ARG A 18 9.35 5.43 -11.64
CA ARG A 18 8.48 4.57 -12.46
C ARG A 18 8.02 3.35 -11.66
N ARG A 19 8.92 2.65 -10.96
CA ARG A 19 8.57 1.50 -10.11
C ARG A 19 7.55 1.89 -9.04
N LEU A 20 7.77 2.98 -8.31
CA LEU A 20 6.81 3.48 -7.31
C LEU A 20 5.43 3.74 -7.90
N ARG A 21 5.34 4.30 -9.12
CA ARG A 21 4.04 4.52 -9.79
C ARG A 21 3.33 3.22 -10.16
N ARG A 22 4.08 2.20 -10.59
CA ARG A 22 3.50 0.89 -10.94
C ARG A 22 3.03 0.14 -9.69
N VAL A 23 3.85 0.11 -8.63
CA VAL A 23 3.45 -0.41 -7.32
C VAL A 23 2.22 0.32 -6.78
N ALA A 24 2.20 1.65 -6.84
CA ALA A 24 1.03 2.42 -6.41
C ALA A 24 -0.24 2.04 -7.17
N LYS A 25 -0.16 1.90 -8.50
CA LYS A 25 -1.29 1.49 -9.33
C LYS A 25 -1.81 0.09 -8.96
N VAL A 26 -0.93 -0.84 -8.59
CA VAL A 26 -1.34 -2.17 -8.11
C VAL A 26 -2.09 -2.04 -6.78
N CYS A 27 -1.52 -1.33 -5.81
CA CYS A 27 -2.13 -1.17 -4.48
C CYS A 27 -3.47 -0.42 -4.52
N GLU A 28 -3.54 0.69 -5.27
CA GLU A 28 -4.72 1.56 -5.38
C GLU A 28 -5.93 0.85 -6.01
N SER A 29 -5.74 -0.29 -6.69
CA SER A 29 -6.85 -1.10 -7.19
C SER A 29 -7.62 -1.86 -6.09
N THR A 30 -7.03 -1.99 -4.90
CA THR A 30 -7.56 -2.77 -3.78
C THR A 30 -7.45 -2.01 -2.46
N GLY A 31 -7.21 -0.70 -2.50
CA GLY A 31 -6.83 0.05 -1.31
C GLY A 31 -6.51 1.51 -1.59
N GLN A 32 -5.78 2.11 -0.66
CA GLN A 32 -5.40 3.52 -0.71
C GLN A 32 -3.92 3.75 -0.42
N ARG A 33 -3.41 4.85 -0.94
CA ARG A 33 -2.07 5.33 -0.66
C ARG A 33 -2.08 6.32 0.50
N VAL A 34 -1.60 5.89 1.66
CA VAL A 34 -1.63 6.67 2.90
C VAL A 34 -0.37 7.51 3.10
N GLN A 35 0.77 7.10 2.54
CA GLN A 35 2.00 7.90 2.52
C GLN A 35 2.66 7.86 1.13
N LYS A 36 3.86 8.47 0.99
CA LYS A 36 4.59 8.46 -0.28
C LYS A 36 4.79 7.05 -0.83
N SER A 37 5.11 6.07 0.00
CA SER A 37 5.30 4.68 -0.46
C SER A 37 4.77 3.66 0.53
N VAL A 38 3.72 4.05 1.26
CA VAL A 38 2.94 3.16 2.15
C VAL A 38 1.51 3.13 1.66
N PHE A 39 0.96 1.92 1.59
CA PHE A 39 -0.38 1.65 1.07
C PHE A 39 -1.14 0.74 2.03
N GLU A 40 -2.43 0.98 2.15
CA GLU A 40 -3.37 0.16 2.89
C GLU A 40 -4.28 -0.55 1.91
N CYS A 41 -4.14 -1.87 1.77
CA CYS A 41 -4.92 -2.69 0.85
C CYS A 41 -5.91 -3.56 1.63
N LYS A 42 -7.19 -3.51 1.26
CA LYS A 42 -8.24 -4.37 1.80
C LYS A 42 -8.49 -5.50 0.81
N VAL A 43 -8.01 -6.69 1.15
CA VAL A 43 -8.08 -7.88 0.29
C VAL A 43 -8.67 -9.06 1.04
N GLU A 44 -9.37 -9.94 0.33
CA GLU A 44 -9.74 -11.25 0.84
C GLU A 44 -8.53 -12.17 0.97
N LEU A 45 -8.65 -13.25 1.75
CA LEU A 45 -7.53 -14.18 1.97
C LEU A 45 -6.99 -14.74 0.65
N SER A 46 -7.89 -15.08 -0.29
CA SER A 46 -7.54 -15.57 -1.64
C SER A 46 -6.92 -14.49 -2.54
N GLY A 47 -7.15 -13.21 -2.25
CA GLY A 47 -6.61 -12.09 -3.04
C GLY A 47 -5.19 -11.68 -2.65
N PHE A 48 -4.68 -12.15 -1.51
CA PHE A 48 -3.37 -11.77 -1.00
C PHE A 48 -2.21 -12.26 -1.88
N GLU A 49 -2.25 -13.54 -2.27
CA GLU A 49 -1.19 -14.13 -3.10
C GLU A 49 -1.12 -13.46 -4.48
N GLU A 50 -2.28 -13.10 -5.04
CA GLU A 50 -2.40 -12.34 -6.28
C GLU A 50 -1.79 -10.94 -6.15
N LEU A 51 -2.06 -10.24 -5.04
CA LEU A 51 -1.48 -8.93 -4.73
C LEU A 51 0.04 -9.03 -4.58
N GLU A 52 0.54 -9.96 -3.77
CA GLU A 52 1.97 -10.19 -3.54
C GLU A 52 2.69 -10.50 -4.86
N ARG A 53 2.14 -11.40 -5.68
CA ARG A 53 2.69 -11.75 -7.00
C ARG A 53 2.78 -10.53 -7.93
N LYS A 54 1.72 -9.71 -7.99
CA LYS A 54 1.71 -8.48 -8.81
C LYS A 54 2.75 -7.47 -8.34
N LEU A 55 2.90 -7.30 -7.03
CA LEU A 55 3.90 -6.38 -6.48
C LEU A 55 5.33 -6.86 -6.75
N LEU A 56 5.61 -8.15 -6.55
CA LEU A 56 6.93 -8.73 -6.83
C LEU A 56 7.33 -8.63 -8.31
N ALA A 57 6.35 -8.57 -9.23
CA ALA A 57 6.62 -8.34 -10.65
C ALA A 57 7.03 -6.89 -10.99
N GLU A 58 6.78 -5.93 -10.09
CA GLU A 58 6.99 -4.50 -10.34
C GLU A 58 8.26 -3.92 -9.71
N ILE A 59 8.79 -4.59 -8.67
CA ILE A 59 9.98 -4.18 -7.93
C ILE A 59 11.28 -4.64 -8.61
N GLU A 60 12.39 -4.01 -8.23
CA GLU A 60 13.74 -4.52 -8.50
C GLU A 60 14.32 -5.12 -7.21
N PRO A 61 14.33 -6.46 -7.03
CA PRO A 61 14.72 -7.09 -5.76
C PRO A 61 16.15 -6.81 -5.31
N THR A 62 17.02 -6.38 -6.21
CA THR A 62 18.41 -6.02 -5.87
C THR A 62 18.57 -4.59 -5.36
N GLN A 63 17.54 -3.74 -5.53
CA GLN A 63 17.60 -2.31 -5.22
C GLN A 63 16.51 -1.85 -4.26
N ASP A 64 15.38 -2.54 -4.25
CA ASP A 64 14.19 -2.14 -3.52
C ASP A 64 13.91 -3.10 -2.35
N CYS A 65 13.13 -2.64 -1.37
CA CYS A 65 12.63 -3.48 -0.29
C CYS A 65 11.11 -3.35 -0.17
N LEU A 66 10.41 -4.47 -0.21
CA LEU A 66 8.95 -4.54 -0.09
C LEU A 66 8.59 -5.33 1.17
N ARG A 67 7.75 -4.75 2.04
CA ARG A 67 7.26 -5.40 3.25
C ARG A 67 5.75 -5.40 3.25
N LEU A 68 5.16 -6.57 3.48
CA LEU A 68 3.72 -6.77 3.58
C LEU A 68 3.36 -7.18 5.01
N TYR A 69 2.56 -6.36 5.69
CA TYR A 69 2.03 -6.68 7.01
C TYR A 69 0.57 -7.06 6.88
N ARG A 70 0.24 -8.33 7.16
CA ARG A 70 -1.15 -8.78 7.26
C ARG A 70 -1.66 -8.40 8.64
N VAL A 71 -2.63 -7.49 8.68
CA VAL A 71 -3.32 -7.08 9.90
C VAL A 71 -4.60 -7.89 9.98
N PRO A 72 -4.72 -8.84 10.94
CA PRO A 72 -5.93 -9.61 11.13
C PRO A 72 -7.10 -8.67 11.42
N ASP A 73 -8.31 -9.10 11.04
CA ASP A 73 -9.55 -8.35 11.23
C ASP A 73 -10.00 -8.39 12.69
N VAL A 74 -9.15 -7.88 13.58
CA VAL A 74 -9.40 -7.80 15.01
C VAL A 74 -9.69 -6.36 15.39
N ARG A 75 -10.74 -6.21 16.21
CA ARG A 75 -11.02 -4.99 17.00
C ARG A 75 -9.73 -4.59 17.74
N GLY A 76 -9.00 -3.60 17.22
CA GLY A 76 -7.74 -3.15 17.82
C GLY A 76 -6.67 -2.65 16.85
N ALA A 77 -6.87 -2.74 15.53
CA ALA A 77 -6.04 -1.98 14.60
C ALA A 77 -6.31 -0.48 14.78
N GLU A 78 -5.42 0.19 15.52
CA GLU A 78 -5.46 1.63 15.71
C GLU A 78 -4.46 2.30 14.76
N VAL A 79 -4.97 3.14 13.87
CA VAL A 79 -4.14 3.98 13.01
C VAL A 79 -4.16 5.40 13.59
N ARG A 80 -2.99 5.91 13.94
CA ARG A 80 -2.79 7.30 14.34
C ARG A 80 -1.92 7.99 13.31
N GLU A 81 -2.45 9.05 12.73
CA GLU A 81 -1.74 9.85 11.74
C GLU A 81 -1.55 11.28 12.25
N HIS A 82 -0.39 11.87 11.96
CA HIS A 82 -0.07 13.24 12.33
C HIS A 82 0.51 13.98 11.11
N GLY A 83 0.02 15.19 10.82
CA GLY A 83 0.53 16.04 9.73
C GLY A 83 -0.42 16.17 8.54
N HIS A 84 0.11 16.08 7.32
CA HIS A 84 -0.68 16.25 6.09
C HIS A 84 -1.28 14.92 5.62
N PHE A 85 -2.61 14.85 5.68
CA PHE A 85 -3.38 13.65 5.36
C PHE A 85 -3.63 13.49 3.85
N LYS A 86 -3.50 12.25 3.37
CA LYS A 86 -3.81 11.87 1.98
C LYS A 86 -4.80 10.71 1.88
N ALA A 87 -5.00 9.97 2.97
CA ALA A 87 -5.96 8.89 3.05
C ALA A 87 -7.39 9.44 2.97
N VAL A 88 -8.28 8.66 2.36
CA VAL A 88 -9.71 8.94 2.34
C VAL A 88 -10.37 7.98 3.32
N ASP A 89 -11.21 8.51 4.19
CA ASP A 89 -12.04 7.68 5.05
C ASP A 89 -13.19 7.08 4.22
N PHE A 90 -13.09 5.79 3.89
CA PHE A 90 -14.12 5.07 3.13
C PHE A 90 -15.35 4.69 3.97
N ASP A 91 -15.22 4.70 5.30
CA ASP A 91 -16.33 4.42 6.23
C ASP A 91 -17.01 5.72 6.72
N GLY A 92 -16.41 6.88 6.42
CA GLY A 92 -16.93 8.21 6.72
C GLY A 92 -18.09 8.64 5.82
N PRO A 93 -18.87 9.66 6.23
CA PRO A 93 -19.96 10.19 5.43
C PRO A 93 -19.43 10.82 4.13
N LEU A 94 -20.11 10.51 3.01
CA LEU A 94 -19.74 11.01 1.68
C LEU A 94 -19.88 12.54 1.53
N VAL A 95 -20.64 13.18 2.42
CA VAL A 95 -20.87 14.63 2.49
C VAL A 95 -20.96 15.01 3.97
N LEU A 96 -20.30 16.12 4.34
CA LEU A 96 -20.40 16.74 5.68
C LEU A 96 -21.67 17.57 5.83
#